data_AF-A0A376RKH1-F1
#
_entry.id   AF-A0A376RKH1-F1
#
_cell.length_a   1.000
_cell.length_b   1.000
_cell.length_c   1.000
_cell.angle_alpha   90.00
_cell.angle_beta   90.00
_cell.angle_gamma   90.00
#
_symmetry.space_group_name_H-M   'P 1'
#
loop_
_entity.id
_entity.type
_entity.pdbx_description
1 polymer ?
#
loop_
_entity_poly.entity_id
_entity_poly.type
_entity_poly.pdbx_seq_one_letter_code
_entity_poly.pdbx_strand_id
1 'polypeptide(L)'
;MLNRCLALIKAEASAKKALKAAQEALDRAVFKHYPTLDEAAIKTLVVQDKWLATLQAGIKAEIERITQQLASRVKELEERYAEPLLALEASVEALSEKVAEHLRAMGLEW
;
A
#
# COMPACT_ATOMS: atom_id res chain seq x y z
N MET A 1 9.83 -37.49 4.04
CA MET A 1 10.27 -36.07 4.04
C MET A 1 11.49 -35.87 3.14
N LEU A 2 12.66 -36.47 3.44
CA LEU A 2 13.91 -36.27 2.70
C LEU A 2 13.82 -36.55 1.18
N ASN A 3 13.18 -37.66 0.77
CA ASN A 3 13.02 -37.99 -0.66
C ASN A 3 12.14 -36.97 -1.41
N ARG A 4 11.14 -36.40 -0.74
CA ARG A 4 10.29 -35.34 -1.32
C ARG A 4 11.08 -34.04 -1.47
N CYS A 5 11.90 -33.68 -0.48
CA CYS A 5 12.80 -32.53 -0.59
C CYS A 5 13.80 -32.72 -1.74
N LEU A 6 14.39 -33.90 -1.87
CA LEU A 6 15.31 -34.21 -2.97
C LEU A 6 14.62 -34.12 -4.34
N ALA A 7 13.38 -34.60 -4.46
CA ALA A 7 12.60 -34.49 -5.69
C ALA A 7 12.30 -33.03 -6.06
N LEU A 8 11.92 -32.20 -5.07
CA LEU A 8 11.67 -30.77 -5.28
C LEU A 8 12.93 -30.02 -5.71
N ILE A 9 14.08 -30.30 -5.09
CA ILE A 9 15.37 -29.70 -5.47
C ILE A 9 15.75 -30.06 -6.91
N LYS A 10 15.54 -31.33 -7.31
CA LYS A 10 15.79 -31.77 -8.70
C LYS A 10 14.84 -31.09 -9.68
N ALA A 11 13.57 -30.94 -9.33
CA ALA A 11 12.58 -30.26 -10.16
C ALA A 11 12.91 -28.76 -10.31
N GLU A 12 13.29 -28.09 -9.22
CA GLU A 12 13.75 -26.70 -9.22
C GLU A 12 14.99 -26.52 -10.11
N ALA A 13 15.98 -27.40 -9.98
CA ALA A 13 17.18 -27.34 -10.81
C ALA A 13 16.87 -27.52 -12.31
N SER A 14 15.98 -28.44 -12.65
CA SER A 14 15.49 -28.64 -14.02
C SER A 14 14.75 -27.40 -14.54
N ALA A 15 13.84 -26.84 -13.73
CA ALA A 15 13.10 -25.64 -14.07
C ALA A 15 14.02 -24.43 -14.27
N LYS A 16 15.03 -24.22 -13.41
CA LYS A 16 16.04 -23.17 -13.57
C LYS A 16 16.84 -23.33 -14.86
N LYS A 17 17.22 -24.56 -15.21
CA LYS A 17 17.94 -24.85 -16.46
C LYS A 17 17.06 -24.55 -17.68
N ALA A 18 15.79 -24.95 -17.65
CA ALA A 18 14.84 -24.66 -18.72
C ALA A 18 14.59 -23.15 -18.86
N LEU A 19 14.40 -22.43 -17.74
CA LEU A 19 14.26 -20.97 -17.70
C LEU A 19 15.46 -20.29 -18.35
N LYS A 20 16.68 -20.69 -17.97
CA LYS A 20 17.91 -20.10 -18.51
C LYS A 20 18.02 -20.32 -20.02
N ALA A 21 17.75 -21.54 -20.50
CA ALA A 21 17.78 -21.85 -21.93
C ALA A 21 16.74 -21.03 -22.71
N ALA A 22 15.53 -20.88 -22.17
CA ALA A 22 14.47 -20.06 -22.77
C ALA A 22 14.84 -18.57 -22.78
N GLN A 23 15.40 -18.05 -21.69
CA GLN A 23 15.86 -16.66 -21.60
C GLN A 23 16.96 -16.39 -22.64
N GLU A 24 17.96 -17.25 -22.73
CA GLU A 24 19.03 -17.09 -23.72
C GLU A 24 18.51 -17.14 -25.17
N ALA A 25 17.50 -17.98 -25.44
CA ALA A 25 16.86 -18.03 -26.75
C ALA A 25 16.09 -16.74 -27.06
N LEU A 26 15.36 -16.21 -26.08
CA LEU A 26 14.64 -14.94 -26.19
C LEU A 26 15.61 -13.78 -26.40
N ASP A 27 16.66 -13.67 -25.59
CA ASP A 27 17.67 -12.62 -25.70
C ASP A 27 18.30 -12.59 -27.09
N ARG A 28 18.67 -13.77 -27.62
CA ARG A 28 19.20 -13.89 -28.99
C ARG A 28 18.18 -13.44 -30.04
N ALA A 29 16.90 -13.75 -29.87
CA ALA A 29 15.86 -13.32 -30.79
C ALA A 29 15.67 -11.79 -30.74
N VAL A 30 15.67 -11.21 -29.53
CA VAL A 30 15.57 -9.77 -29.31
C VAL A 30 16.75 -9.02 -29.93
N PHE A 31 17.99 -9.51 -29.72
CA PHE A 31 19.17 -8.92 -30.34
C PHE A 31 19.16 -8.94 -31.87
N LYS A 32 18.57 -9.99 -32.46
CA LYS A 32 18.38 -10.06 -33.92
C LYS A 32 17.30 -9.10 -34.42
N HIS A 33 16.34 -8.74 -33.57
CA HIS A 33 15.25 -7.84 -33.93
C HIS A 33 15.64 -6.37 -33.84
N TYR A 34 16.48 -5.97 -32.89
CA TYR A 34 16.87 -4.55 -32.75
C TYR A 34 17.36 -3.87 -34.04
N PRO A 35 18.23 -4.49 -34.87
CA PRO A 35 18.68 -3.88 -36.12
C PRO A 35 17.58 -3.72 -37.17
N THR A 36 16.43 -4.42 -37.02
CA THR A 36 15.32 -4.35 -37.97
C THR A 36 14.32 -3.25 -37.63
N LEU A 37 14.51 -2.55 -36.51
CA LEU A 37 13.61 -1.49 -36.08
C LEU A 37 13.91 -0.19 -36.86
N ASP A 38 12.85 0.40 -37.40
CA ASP A 38 12.93 1.73 -37.98
C ASP A 38 12.73 2.82 -36.91
N GLU A 39 12.94 4.09 -37.29
CA GLU A 39 12.83 5.21 -36.37
C GLU A 39 11.43 5.34 -35.75
N ALA A 40 10.38 5.01 -36.50
CA ALA A 40 9.00 5.08 -36.01
C ALA A 40 8.76 4.05 -34.90
N ALA A 41 9.19 2.80 -35.13
CA ALA A 41 9.12 1.73 -34.15
C ALA A 41 9.95 2.05 -32.89
N ILE A 42 11.16 2.60 -33.07
CA ILE A 42 12.00 3.04 -31.95
C ILE A 42 11.31 4.12 -31.13
N LYS A 43 10.71 5.13 -31.77
CA LYS A 43 9.97 6.19 -31.08
C LYS A 43 8.78 5.65 -30.31
N THR A 44 8.00 4.73 -30.87
CA THR A 44 6.89 4.10 -30.15
C THR A 44 7.40 3.37 -28.91
N LEU A 45 8.42 2.51 -29.04
CA LEU A 45 8.95 1.74 -27.91
C LEU A 45 9.51 2.63 -26.79
N VAL A 46 10.28 3.65 -27.13
CA VAL A 46 10.97 4.48 -26.13
C VAL A 46 10.05 5.55 -25.55
N VAL A 47 9.36 6.30 -26.41
CA VAL A 47 8.59 7.46 -25.98
C VAL A 47 7.23 7.03 -25.44
N GLN A 48 6.50 6.20 -26.18
CA GLN A 48 5.14 5.80 -25.79
C GLN A 48 5.18 4.68 -24.75
N ASP A 49 5.76 3.53 -25.13
CA ASP A 49 5.61 2.31 -24.34
C ASP A 49 6.46 2.31 -23.08
N LYS A 50 7.60 3.03 -23.09
CA LYS A 50 8.48 3.14 -21.93
C LYS A 50 8.24 4.41 -21.14
N TRP A 51 8.49 5.58 -21.72
CA TRP A 51 8.49 6.83 -20.95
C TRP A 51 7.10 7.31 -20.60
N LEU A 52 6.19 7.42 -21.58
CA LEU A 52 4.84 7.89 -21.32
C LEU A 52 4.09 6.92 -20.40
N ALA A 53 4.21 5.60 -20.63
CA ALA A 53 3.63 4.60 -19.74
C ALA A 53 4.15 4.71 -18.29
N THR A 54 5.47 4.90 -18.11
CA THR A 54 6.06 5.09 -16.77
C THR A 54 5.54 6.35 -16.10
N LEU A 55 5.46 7.46 -16.82
CA LEU A 55 4.95 8.72 -16.30
C LEU A 55 3.47 8.61 -15.91
N GLN A 56 2.64 8.00 -16.75
CA GLN A 56 1.22 7.77 -16.46
C GLN A 56 1.03 6.90 -15.22
N ALA A 57 1.80 5.81 -15.11
CA ALA A 57 1.77 4.95 -13.94
C ALA A 57 2.20 5.71 -12.67
N GLY A 58 3.25 6.53 -12.76
CA GLY A 58 3.71 7.38 -11.66
C GLY A 58 2.68 8.42 -11.22
N ILE A 59 2.04 9.10 -12.16
CA ILE A 59 0.95 10.07 -11.87
C ILE A 59 -0.21 9.38 -11.18
N LYS A 60 -0.64 8.21 -11.68
CA LYS A 60 -1.74 7.45 -11.08
C LYS A 60 -1.40 7.02 -9.64
N ALA A 61 -0.20 6.49 -9.43
CA ALA A 61 0.25 6.08 -8.10
C ALA A 61 0.28 7.27 -7.12
N GLU A 62 0.70 8.46 -7.59
CA GLU A 62 0.72 9.65 -6.76
C GLU A 62 -0.68 10.16 -6.40
N ILE A 63 -1.63 10.09 -7.34
CA ILE A 63 -3.04 10.39 -7.08
C ILE A 63 -3.60 9.44 -6.01
N GLU A 64 -3.36 8.14 -6.15
CA GLU A 64 -3.79 7.14 -5.17
C GLU A 64 -3.16 7.39 -3.80
N ARG A 65 -1.87 7.70 -3.74
CA ARG A 65 -1.13 8.03 -2.51
C ARG A 65 -1.75 9.23 -1.79
N ILE A 66 -1.98 10.33 -2.51
CA ILE A 66 -2.58 11.55 -1.95
C ILE A 66 -4.01 11.28 -1.48
N THR A 67 -4.79 10.53 -2.26
CA THR A 67 -6.17 10.16 -1.91
C THR A 67 -6.20 9.36 -0.60
N GLN A 68 -5.32 8.37 -0.45
CA GLN A 68 -5.22 7.58 0.77
C GLN A 68 -4.77 8.42 1.97
N GLN A 69 -3.83 9.34 1.77
CA GLN A 69 -3.38 10.26 2.82
C GLN A 69 -4.53 11.17 3.30
N LEU A 70 -5.33 11.71 2.37
CA LEU A 70 -6.50 12.51 2.71
C LEU A 70 -7.56 11.69 3.44
N ALA A 71 -7.88 10.49 2.97
CA ALA A 71 -8.84 9.60 3.63
C ALA A 71 -8.41 9.27 5.07
N SER A 72 -7.13 8.98 5.28
CA SER A 72 -6.58 8.76 6.62
C SER A 72 -6.73 10.00 7.50
N ARG A 73 -6.50 11.20 6.96
CA ARG A 73 -6.63 12.45 7.71
C ARG A 73 -8.08 12.76 8.08
N VAL A 74 -9.02 12.49 7.17
CA VAL A 74 -10.46 12.64 7.45
C VAL A 74 -10.87 11.69 8.59
N LYS A 75 -10.44 10.43 8.54
CA LYS A 75 -10.71 9.46 9.60
C LYS A 75 -10.14 9.91 10.95
N GLU A 76 -8.90 10.39 10.98
CA GLU A 76 -8.28 10.92 12.21
C GLU A 76 -9.10 12.09 12.78
N LEU A 77 -9.60 12.99 11.94
CA LEU A 77 -10.44 14.10 12.38
C LEU A 77 -11.80 13.62 12.90
N GLU A 78 -12.44 12.68 12.22
CA GLU A 78 -13.68 12.05 12.67
C GLU A 78 -13.50 11.42 14.07
N GLU A 79 -12.47 10.61 14.25
CA GLU A 79 -12.17 9.96 15.53
C GLU A 79 -11.87 10.98 16.63
N ARG A 80 -11.09 12.03 16.33
CA ARG A 80 -10.73 13.07 17.31
C ARG A 80 -11.90 13.96 17.72
N TYR A 81 -12.84 14.21 16.82
CA TYR A 81 -13.98 15.10 17.06
C TYR A 81 -15.30 14.36 17.26
N ALA A 82 -15.28 13.03 17.38
CA ALA A 82 -16.44 12.21 17.70
C ALA A 82 -17.05 12.59 19.07
N GLU A 83 -16.20 12.90 20.05
CA GLU A 83 -16.60 13.41 21.37
C GLU A 83 -15.96 14.78 21.59
N PRO A 84 -16.66 15.88 21.27
CA PRO A 84 -16.13 17.22 21.46
C PRO A 84 -15.79 17.48 22.93
N LEU A 85 -14.69 18.19 23.19
CA LEU A 85 -14.24 18.53 24.55
C LEU A 85 -15.36 19.17 25.39
N LEU A 86 -16.18 20.05 24.81
CA LEU A 86 -17.32 20.68 25.50
C LEU A 86 -18.36 19.66 25.98
N ALA A 87 -18.59 18.59 25.22
CA ALA A 87 -19.51 17.52 25.63
C ALA A 87 -18.93 16.69 26.76
N LEU A 88 -17.62 16.42 26.72
CA LEU A 88 -16.89 15.76 27.81
C LEU A 88 -16.90 16.63 29.08
N GLU A 89 -16.62 17.92 28.98
CA GLU A 89 -16.67 18.89 30.10
C GLU A 89 -18.07 18.93 30.74
N ALA A 90 -19.13 19.01 29.93
CA ALA A 90 -20.50 18.96 30.43
C ALA A 90 -20.82 17.64 31.14
N SER A 91 -20.30 16.51 30.62
CA SER A 91 -20.47 15.20 31.27
C SER A 91 -19.72 15.10 32.60
N VAL A 92 -18.52 15.69 32.67
CA VAL A 92 -17.70 15.73 33.89
C VAL A 92 -18.38 16.58 34.95
N GLU A 93 -18.91 17.75 34.58
CA GLU A 93 -19.66 18.61 35.51
C GLU A 93 -20.87 17.87 36.09
N ALA A 94 -21.71 17.30 35.23
CA ALA A 94 -22.91 16.58 35.65
C ALA A 94 -22.60 15.34 36.53
N LEU A 95 -21.50 14.64 36.26
CA LEU A 95 -21.06 13.53 37.10
C LEU A 95 -20.45 14.02 38.42
N SER A 96 -19.73 15.14 38.41
CA SER A 96 -19.13 15.75 39.60
C SER A 96 -20.20 16.24 40.58
N GLU A 97 -21.28 16.86 40.07
CA GLU A 97 -22.44 17.22 40.88
C GLU A 97 -23.07 16.00 41.56
N LYS A 98 -23.29 14.90 40.84
CA LYS A 98 -23.85 13.66 41.41
C LYS A 98 -22.95 13.08 42.49
N VAL A 99 -21.63 13.09 42.29
CA VAL A 99 -20.66 12.63 43.29
C VAL A 99 -20.73 13.53 44.53
N ALA A 100 -20.77 14.85 44.36
CA ALA A 100 -20.89 15.79 45.47
C ALA A 100 -22.19 15.58 46.27
N GLU A 101 -23.32 15.34 45.59
CA GLU A 101 -24.59 14.99 46.24
C GLU A 101 -24.50 13.69 47.04
N HIS A 102 -23.90 12.64 46.46
CA HIS A 102 -23.71 11.37 47.15
C HIS A 102 -22.78 11.49 48.37
N LEU A 103 -21.71 12.27 48.27
CA LEU A 103 -20.79 12.52 49.40
C LEU A 103 -21.50 13.24 50.54
N ARG A 104 -22.31 14.28 50.25
CA ARG A 104 -23.14 14.96 51.25
C ARG A 104 -24.12 13.99 51.91
N ALA A 105 -24.77 13.12 51.15
CA ALA A 105 -25.69 12.10 51.68
C ALA A 105 -24.99 11.09 52.60
N MET A 106 -23.69 10.87 52.42
CA MET A 106 -22.84 10.02 53.27
C MET A 106 -22.28 10.76 54.50
N GLY A 107 -22.59 12.05 54.68
CA GLY A 107 -22.10 12.86 55.80
C GLY A 107 -20.66 13.35 55.64
N LEU A 108 -20.11 13.32 54.42
CA LEU A 108 -18.80 13.85 54.08
C LEU A 108 -19.00 15.22 53.41
N GLU A 109 -18.38 16.27 53.95
CA GLU A 109 -18.33 17.59 53.30
C GLU A 109 -17.10 17.66 52.38
N TRP A 110 -17.29 18.15 51.15
CA TRP A 110 -16.27 18.40 50.14
C TRP A 110 -16.31 19.88 49.75
#